data_AF-A0A2V5V0Y6-F1
#
_entry.id   AF-A0A2V5V0Y6-F1
#
_cell.length_a   1.000
_cell.length_b   1.000
_cell.length_c   1.000
_cell.angle_alpha   90.00
_cell.angle_beta   90.00
_cell.angle_gamma   90.00
#
_symmetry.space_group_name_H-M   'P 1'
#
loop_
_entity.id
_entity.type
_entity.pdbx_description
1 polymer ?
#
loop_
_entity_poly.entity_id
_entity_poly.type
_entity_poly.pdbx_seq_one_letter_code
_entity_poly.pdbx_strand_id
1 'polypeptide(L)'
;MSADEMRPNKQTMSASSHPATRQLQTAILRSVSRSFYLSVRLLPAQLREPVALAYLLARATDTVADTAQIPGTVRMETLKMLSNGIQGTASRDVVVDLVASFVTLQKDPSERKLLETLLHCLEWLENMEKTDRNDIRFVLEKIAQGQLLDLKRFGNPVEIRALRTAAELDEYTYLVAGSVGEFWTRLCFRHVRNFASLSEDEMLALGKRYGMALQLINILRDAGAD
;
A
#
# COMPACT_ATOMS: atom_id res chain seq x y z
N MET A 1 49.03 9.46 -28.01
CA MET A 1 49.03 10.48 -26.94
C MET A 1 48.14 11.62 -27.40
N SER A 2 47.01 12.01 -26.80
CA SER A 2 46.12 11.42 -25.81
C SER A 2 44.75 12.04 -26.12
N ALA A 3 43.70 11.23 -26.20
CA ALA A 3 42.33 11.71 -26.22
C ALA A 3 41.90 11.89 -24.76
N ASP A 4 41.59 13.12 -24.37
CA ASP A 4 41.20 13.49 -23.01
C ASP A 4 39.75 13.06 -22.77
N GLU A 5 39.57 12.15 -21.80
CA GLU A 5 38.30 11.56 -21.40
C GLU A 5 37.42 12.60 -20.69
N MET A 6 36.39 13.09 -21.36
CA MET A 6 35.30 13.82 -20.72
C MET A 6 34.30 12.82 -20.12
N ARG A 7 34.58 12.34 -18.90
CA ARG A 7 33.63 11.55 -18.10
C ARG A 7 32.65 12.49 -17.39
N PRO A 8 31.33 12.36 -17.54
CA PRO A 8 30.39 13.09 -16.70
C PRO A 8 30.37 12.47 -15.29
N ASN A 9 30.67 13.31 -14.31
CA ASN A 9 30.60 13.03 -12.89
C ASN A 9 29.14 12.73 -12.49
N LYS A 10 28.78 11.45 -12.33
CA LYS A 10 27.52 11.06 -11.67
C LYS A 10 27.67 11.33 -10.17
N GLN A 11 27.36 12.56 -9.78
CA GLN A 11 27.07 12.87 -8.39
C GLN A 11 25.76 12.15 -8.02
N THR A 12 25.91 11.01 -7.35
CA THR A 12 24.86 10.36 -6.58
C THR A 12 24.40 11.34 -5.50
N MET A 13 23.33 12.09 -5.77
CA MET A 13 22.63 12.80 -4.72
C MET A 13 21.97 11.75 -3.83
N SER A 14 22.52 11.52 -2.64
CA SER A 14 21.75 10.87 -1.59
C SER A 14 20.62 11.81 -1.22
N ALA A 15 19.40 11.45 -1.60
CA ALA A 15 18.21 12.16 -1.17
C ALA A 15 18.16 12.06 0.37
N SER A 16 18.51 13.14 1.05
CA SER A 16 18.25 13.27 2.48
C SER A 16 16.73 13.33 2.66
N SER A 17 16.13 12.22 3.09
CA SER A 17 14.72 12.12 3.47
C SER A 17 14.30 13.33 4.31
N HIS A 18 13.28 14.09 3.87
CA HIS A 18 12.73 15.22 4.62
C HIS A 18 12.35 14.77 6.06
N PRO A 19 12.56 15.57 7.13
CA PRO A 19 12.24 15.17 8.50
C PRO A 19 10.85 14.55 8.70
N ALA A 20 9.84 15.07 8.00
CA ALA A 20 8.48 14.53 7.99
C ALA A 20 8.42 13.11 7.42
N THR A 21 9.05 12.86 6.27
CA THR A 21 9.17 11.53 5.64
C THR A 21 9.82 10.52 6.58
N ARG A 22 10.88 10.92 7.29
CA ARG A 22 11.55 10.04 8.25
C ARG A 22 10.64 9.67 9.43
N GLN A 23 9.83 10.61 9.91
CA GLN A 23 8.85 10.34 10.97
C GLN A 23 7.78 9.35 10.52
N LEU A 24 7.24 9.51 9.29
CA LEU A 24 6.29 8.57 8.70
C LEU A 24 6.88 7.16 8.58
N GLN A 25 8.05 7.06 7.96
CA GLN A 25 8.73 5.79 7.71
C GLN A 25 9.09 5.02 8.99
N THR A 26 9.31 5.72 10.10
CA THR A 26 9.80 5.11 11.35
C THR A 26 8.73 5.07 12.42
N ALA A 27 8.30 6.22 12.93
CA ALA A 27 7.42 6.31 14.09
C ALA A 27 6.01 5.81 13.75
N ILE A 28 5.44 6.30 12.65
CA ILE A 28 4.07 5.93 12.24
C ILE A 28 4.02 4.47 11.79
N LEU A 29 4.94 4.05 10.91
CA LEU A 29 4.99 2.66 10.46
C LEU A 29 5.13 1.67 11.63
N ARG A 30 5.99 1.99 12.60
CA ARG A 30 6.16 1.15 13.80
C ARG A 30 4.91 1.11 14.67
N SER A 31 4.15 2.21 14.79
CA SER A 31 2.96 2.24 15.64
C SER A 31 1.82 1.43 15.04
N VAL A 32 1.61 1.50 13.72
CA VAL A 32 0.53 0.75 13.07
C VAL A 32 0.89 -0.72 12.78
N SER A 33 2.19 -1.06 12.69
CA SER A 33 2.61 -2.44 12.48
C SER A 33 4.04 -2.71 12.92
N ARG A 34 4.20 -3.19 14.16
CA ARG A 34 5.51 -3.51 14.74
C ARG A 34 6.25 -4.57 13.94
N SER A 35 5.58 -5.66 13.57
CA SER A 35 6.20 -6.78 12.85
C SER A 35 6.65 -6.36 11.45
N PHE A 36 5.79 -5.66 10.71
CA PHE A 36 6.14 -5.20 9.37
C PHE A 36 7.25 -4.15 9.39
N TYR A 37 7.23 -3.22 10.35
CA TYR A 37 8.32 -2.27 10.56
C TYR A 37 9.68 -2.97 10.74
N LEU A 38 9.74 -4.05 11.53
CA LEU A 38 10.97 -4.81 11.70
C LEU A 38 11.44 -5.44 10.39
N SER A 39 10.53 -5.99 9.58
CA SER A 39 10.86 -6.52 8.26
C SER A 39 11.38 -5.44 7.31
N VAL A 40 10.74 -4.26 7.27
CA VAL A 40 11.15 -3.13 6.44
C VAL A 40 12.57 -2.67 6.78
N ARG A 41 12.96 -2.69 8.06
CA ARG A 41 14.33 -2.32 8.48
C ARG A 41 15.41 -3.26 7.94
N LEU A 42 15.06 -4.51 7.65
CA LEU A 42 16.00 -5.51 7.12
C LEU A 42 16.17 -5.39 5.59
N LEU A 43 15.32 -4.63 4.91
CA LEU A 43 15.41 -4.45 3.47
C LEU A 43 16.63 -3.62 3.06
N PRO A 44 17.15 -3.82 1.84
CA PRO A 44 17.99 -2.85 1.14
C PRO A 44 17.41 -1.43 1.22
N ALA A 45 18.27 -0.43 1.38
CA ALA A 45 17.85 0.95 1.63
C ALA A 45 16.87 1.49 0.58
N GLN A 46 17.09 1.14 -0.69
CA GLN A 46 16.29 1.56 -1.83
C GLN A 46 14.84 1.04 -1.79
N LEU A 47 14.60 -0.08 -1.10
CA LEU A 47 13.25 -0.66 -0.98
C LEU A 47 12.45 -0.09 0.20
N ARG A 48 13.13 0.51 1.20
CA ARG A 48 12.47 0.86 2.46
C ARG A 48 11.41 1.92 2.31
N GLU A 49 11.69 2.96 1.53
CA GLU A 49 10.75 4.07 1.31
C GLU A 49 9.51 3.64 0.52
N PRO A 50 9.63 3.05 -0.69
CA PRO A 50 8.46 2.66 -1.48
C PRO A 50 7.58 1.65 -0.75
N VAL A 51 8.18 0.66 -0.08
CA VAL A 51 7.44 -0.36 0.67
C VAL A 51 6.75 0.26 1.89
N ALA A 52 7.44 1.13 2.65
CA ALA A 52 6.84 1.78 3.81
C ALA A 52 5.65 2.64 3.40
N LEU A 53 5.77 3.45 2.35
CA LEU A 53 4.70 4.33 1.91
C LEU A 53 3.50 3.54 1.36
N ALA A 54 3.74 2.53 0.52
CA ALA A 54 2.67 1.65 0.04
C ALA A 54 1.89 1.03 1.21
N TYR A 55 2.59 0.56 2.24
CA TYR A 55 1.96 0.00 3.42
C TYR A 55 1.13 1.01 4.20
N LEU A 56 1.65 2.22 4.44
CA LEU A 56 0.94 3.26 5.17
C LEU A 56 -0.35 3.69 4.43
N LEU A 57 -0.28 3.85 3.11
CA LEU A 57 -1.45 4.21 2.30
C LEU A 57 -2.48 3.06 2.25
N ALA A 58 -2.02 1.82 2.09
CA ALA A 58 -2.90 0.64 2.14
C ALA A 58 -3.59 0.53 3.50
N ARG A 59 -2.84 0.76 4.59
CA ARG A 59 -3.40 0.75 5.94
C ARG A 59 -4.39 1.88 6.15
N ALA A 60 -4.14 3.08 5.63
CA ALA A 60 -5.09 4.19 5.73
C ALA A 60 -6.41 3.90 4.98
N THR A 61 -6.34 3.26 3.80
CA THR A 61 -7.54 2.81 3.09
C THR A 61 -8.31 1.73 3.85
N ASP A 62 -7.59 0.84 4.54
CA ASP A 62 -8.14 -0.21 5.41
C ASP A 62 -8.88 0.40 6.61
N THR A 63 -8.26 1.36 7.31
CA THR A 63 -8.89 2.09 8.42
C THR A 63 -10.22 2.74 7.99
N VAL A 64 -10.27 3.34 6.80
CA VAL A 64 -11.50 3.92 6.23
C VAL A 64 -12.55 2.85 5.95
N ALA A 65 -12.15 1.73 5.35
CA ALA A 65 -13.05 0.61 5.05
C ALA A 65 -13.62 -0.02 6.35
N ASP A 66 -12.82 -0.13 7.40
CA ASP A 66 -13.17 -0.85 8.63
C ASP A 66 -13.90 -0.01 9.69
N THR A 67 -14.07 1.30 9.46
CA THR A 67 -14.77 2.19 10.40
C THR A 67 -16.29 1.94 10.38
N ALA A 68 -16.73 0.85 11.02
CA ALA A 68 -18.11 0.36 10.99
C ALA A 68 -19.16 1.34 11.56
N GLN A 69 -18.73 2.32 12.38
CA GLN A 69 -19.57 3.41 12.87
C GLN A 69 -20.05 4.34 11.75
N ILE A 70 -19.37 4.37 10.60
CA ILE A 70 -19.75 5.17 9.44
C ILE A 70 -20.59 4.31 8.48
N PRO A 71 -21.71 4.85 7.94
CA PRO A 71 -22.53 4.15 6.96
C PRO A 71 -21.70 3.63 5.78
N GLY A 72 -21.98 2.41 5.31
CA GLY A 72 -21.21 1.77 4.24
C GLY A 72 -21.14 2.60 2.96
N THR A 73 -22.20 3.35 2.62
CA THR A 73 -22.21 4.26 1.47
C THR A 73 -21.18 5.38 1.59
N VAL A 74 -21.08 5.99 2.77
CA VAL A 74 -20.10 7.04 3.07
C VAL A 74 -18.69 6.46 3.06
N ARG A 75 -18.47 5.28 3.66
CA ARG A 75 -17.18 4.58 3.59
C ARG A 75 -16.73 4.33 2.14
N MET A 76 -17.63 3.84 1.29
CA MET A 76 -17.32 3.60 -0.12
C MET A 76 -16.99 4.89 -0.87
N GLU A 77 -17.69 6.00 -0.60
CA GLU A 77 -17.41 7.29 -1.22
C GLU A 77 -16.06 7.86 -0.77
N THR A 78 -15.79 7.84 0.54
CA THR A 78 -14.50 8.29 1.09
C THR A 78 -13.35 7.43 0.57
N LEU A 79 -13.51 6.10 0.51
CA LEU A 79 -12.49 5.20 -0.03
C LEU A 79 -12.21 5.49 -1.51
N LYS A 80 -13.24 5.77 -2.32
CA LYS A 80 -13.05 6.20 -3.71
C LYS A 80 -12.28 7.51 -3.79
N MET A 81 -12.60 8.50 -2.96
CA MET A 81 -11.87 9.77 -2.96
C MET A 81 -10.44 9.63 -2.49
N LEU A 82 -10.19 8.82 -1.47
CA LEU A 82 -8.85 8.48 -1.04
C LEU A 82 -8.04 7.81 -2.16
N SER A 83 -8.64 6.82 -2.84
CA SER A 83 -8.04 6.19 -4.02
C SER A 83 -7.71 7.23 -5.10
N ASN A 84 -8.64 8.14 -5.42
CA ASN A 84 -8.39 9.21 -6.39
C ASN A 84 -7.26 10.15 -5.96
N GLY A 85 -7.16 10.48 -4.66
CA GLY A 85 -6.05 11.24 -4.10
C GLY A 85 -4.70 10.54 -4.30
N ILE A 86 -4.64 9.23 -4.04
CA ILE A 86 -3.46 8.39 -4.28
C ILE A 86 -3.10 8.38 -5.77
N GLN A 87 -4.09 8.26 -6.66
CA GLN A 87 -3.88 8.29 -8.10
C GLN A 87 -3.50 9.68 -8.64
N GLY A 88 -3.59 10.73 -7.82
CA GLY A 88 -3.33 12.11 -8.22
C GLY A 88 -4.45 12.72 -9.08
N THR A 89 -5.67 12.17 -9.01
CA THR A 89 -6.84 12.62 -9.78
C THR A 89 -7.84 13.43 -8.94
N ALA A 90 -7.58 13.60 -7.63
CA ALA A 90 -8.35 14.45 -6.73
C ALA A 90 -7.43 15.38 -5.92
N SER A 91 -7.98 16.50 -5.45
CA SER A 91 -7.27 17.41 -4.56
C SER A 91 -6.99 16.73 -3.21
N ARG A 92 -5.76 16.87 -2.72
CA ARG A 92 -5.34 16.29 -1.43
C ARG A 92 -6.11 16.90 -0.27
N ASP A 93 -6.39 18.20 -0.32
CA ASP A 93 -7.13 18.90 0.74
C ASP A 93 -8.56 18.35 0.86
N VAL A 94 -9.22 18.12 -0.28
CA VAL A 94 -10.57 17.52 -0.31
C VAL A 94 -10.57 16.11 0.28
N VAL A 95 -9.53 15.32 0.00
CA VAL A 95 -9.38 13.98 0.57
C VAL A 95 -9.20 14.03 2.09
N VAL A 96 -8.38 14.95 2.59
CA VAL A 96 -8.14 15.13 4.03
C VAL A 96 -9.41 15.57 4.76
N ASP A 97 -10.17 16.51 4.19
CA ASP A 97 -11.44 16.97 4.75
C ASP A 97 -12.46 15.83 4.87
N LEU A 98 -12.55 14.98 3.85
CA LEU A 98 -13.43 13.80 3.87
C LEU A 98 -13.03 12.78 4.94
N VAL A 99 -11.72 12.56 5.11
CA VAL A 99 -11.17 11.61 6.09
C VAL A 99 -11.23 12.16 7.53
N ALA A 100 -11.37 13.47 7.73
CA ALA A 100 -11.42 14.09 9.07
C ALA A 100 -12.51 13.49 9.98
N SER A 101 -13.66 13.13 9.41
CA SER A 101 -14.76 12.48 10.15
C SER A 101 -14.40 11.07 10.65
N PHE A 102 -13.44 10.40 10.02
CA PHE A 102 -12.95 9.07 10.41
C PHE A 102 -11.93 9.15 11.55
N VAL A 103 -11.13 10.22 11.61
CA VAL A 103 -10.06 10.41 12.61
C VAL A 103 -10.62 10.35 14.04
N THR A 104 -11.72 11.06 14.29
CA THR A 104 -12.31 11.16 15.64
C THR A 104 -12.95 9.86 16.12
N LEU A 105 -13.28 8.94 15.19
CA LEU A 105 -13.90 7.66 15.47
C LEU A 105 -12.90 6.53 15.74
N GLN A 106 -11.61 6.75 15.42
CA GLN A 106 -10.58 5.75 15.65
C GLN A 106 -10.30 5.59 17.15
N LYS A 107 -10.46 4.37 17.66
CA LYS A 107 -10.13 4.02 19.06
C LYS A 107 -8.65 3.77 19.24
N ASP A 108 -7.98 3.18 18.24
CA ASP A 108 -6.54 2.98 18.25
C ASP A 108 -5.83 4.33 17.98
N PRO A 109 -5.00 4.82 18.91
CA PRO A 109 -4.24 6.05 18.71
C PRO A 109 -3.30 6.01 17.49
N SER A 110 -2.82 4.83 17.11
CA SER A 110 -1.92 4.62 15.98
C SER A 110 -2.65 4.79 14.65
N GLU A 111 -3.83 4.19 14.50
CA GLU A 111 -4.72 4.36 13.33
C GLU A 111 -5.18 5.81 13.21
N ARG A 112 -5.56 6.43 14.34
CA ARG A 112 -5.87 7.86 14.37
C ARG A 112 -4.70 8.69 13.84
N LYS A 113 -3.49 8.41 14.35
CA LYS A 113 -2.31 9.18 13.97
C LYS A 113 -1.96 8.99 12.50
N LEU A 114 -2.14 7.78 11.96
CA LEU A 114 -1.97 7.51 10.54
C LEU A 114 -2.87 8.41 9.69
N LEU A 115 -4.17 8.46 10.00
CA LEU A 115 -5.12 9.30 9.27
C LEU A 115 -4.79 10.80 9.39
N GLU A 116 -4.37 11.27 10.58
CA GLU A 116 -3.88 12.65 10.76
C GLU A 116 -2.68 12.99 9.87
N THR A 117 -1.85 11.99 9.52
CA THR A 117 -0.66 12.18 8.69
C THR A 117 -0.89 11.92 7.20
N LEU A 118 -2.14 11.67 6.77
CA LEU A 118 -2.46 11.28 5.41
C LEU A 118 -1.98 12.29 4.36
N LEU A 119 -2.10 13.59 4.63
CA LEU A 119 -1.61 14.63 3.72
C LEU A 119 -0.11 14.46 3.43
N HIS A 120 0.69 14.21 4.47
CA HIS A 120 2.12 14.00 4.32
C HIS A 120 2.46 12.69 3.60
N CYS A 121 1.64 11.64 3.73
CA CYS A 121 1.79 10.43 2.92
C CYS A 121 1.56 10.71 1.42
N LEU A 122 0.52 11.50 1.09
CA LEU A 122 0.25 11.90 -0.29
C LEU A 122 1.34 12.82 -0.85
N GLU A 123 1.84 13.77 -0.07
CA GLU A 123 3.01 14.60 -0.44
C GLU A 123 4.26 13.75 -0.64
N TRP A 124 4.51 12.76 0.22
CA TRP A 124 5.62 11.83 0.06
C TRP A 124 5.50 11.06 -1.26
N LEU A 125 4.31 10.55 -1.59
CA LEU A 125 4.07 9.83 -2.85
C LEU A 125 4.43 10.69 -4.06
N GLU A 126 4.08 11.97 -4.05
CA GLU A 126 4.36 12.89 -5.17
C GLU A 126 5.84 13.26 -5.31
N ASN A 127 6.62 13.12 -4.24
CA ASN A 127 8.05 13.36 -4.24
C ASN A 127 8.89 12.11 -4.57
N MET A 128 8.26 10.95 -4.73
CA MET A 128 8.95 9.72 -5.10
C MET A 128 9.38 9.69 -6.56
N GLU A 129 10.38 8.86 -6.87
CA GLU A 129 10.74 8.53 -8.25
C GLU A 129 9.51 8.02 -9.01
N LYS A 130 9.39 8.42 -10.29
CA LYS A 130 8.17 8.22 -11.09
C LYS A 130 7.79 6.75 -11.23
N THR A 131 8.76 5.86 -11.46
CA THR A 131 8.49 4.43 -11.62
C THR A 131 8.06 3.77 -10.32
N ASP A 132 8.68 4.12 -9.18
CA ASP A 132 8.24 3.63 -7.87
C ASP A 132 6.84 4.17 -7.51
N ARG A 133 6.59 5.46 -7.77
CA ARG A 133 5.27 6.07 -7.57
C ARG A 133 4.19 5.36 -8.38
N ASN A 134 4.48 5.01 -9.64
CA ASN A 134 3.54 4.30 -10.51
C ASN A 134 3.23 2.90 -9.98
N ASP A 135 4.24 2.17 -9.49
CA ASP A 135 4.04 0.85 -8.90
C ASP A 135 3.21 0.92 -7.60
N ILE A 136 3.46 1.93 -6.75
CA ILE A 136 2.65 2.17 -5.55
C ILE A 136 1.20 2.49 -5.91
N ARG A 137 0.98 3.36 -6.89
CA ARG A 137 -0.36 3.69 -7.38
C ARG A 137 -1.09 2.48 -7.94
N PHE A 138 -0.41 1.65 -8.72
CA PHE A 138 -0.98 0.44 -9.28
C PHE A 138 -1.44 -0.54 -8.20
N VAL A 139 -0.58 -0.84 -7.22
CA VAL A 139 -0.96 -1.78 -6.15
C VAL A 139 -2.09 -1.23 -5.27
N LEU A 140 -2.08 0.08 -4.97
CA LEU A 140 -3.12 0.70 -4.15
C LEU A 140 -4.46 0.79 -4.89
N GLU A 141 -4.47 0.94 -6.21
CA GLU A 141 -5.69 0.85 -7.01
C GLU A 141 -6.32 -0.55 -6.86
N LYS A 142 -5.52 -1.62 -6.95
CA LYS A 142 -6.01 -3.00 -6.78
C LYS A 142 -6.53 -3.27 -5.38
N ILE A 143 -5.81 -2.82 -4.35
CA ILE A 143 -6.24 -2.97 -2.95
C ILE A 143 -7.55 -2.23 -2.72
N ALA A 144 -7.64 -0.96 -3.13
CA ALA A 144 -8.86 -0.16 -2.97
C ALA A 144 -10.05 -0.76 -3.75
N GLN A 145 -9.81 -1.33 -4.94
CA GLN A 145 -10.83 -2.07 -5.68
C GLN A 145 -11.32 -3.29 -4.88
N GLY A 146 -10.42 -4.07 -4.29
CA GLY A 146 -10.78 -5.21 -3.43
C GLY A 146 -11.64 -4.77 -2.24
N GLN A 147 -11.22 -3.73 -1.52
CA GLN A 147 -11.95 -3.16 -0.38
C GLN A 147 -13.34 -2.63 -0.76
N LEU A 148 -13.48 -2.00 -1.93
CA LEU A 148 -14.79 -1.56 -2.44
C LEU A 148 -15.72 -2.73 -2.76
N LEU A 149 -15.19 -3.82 -3.31
CA LEU A 149 -15.96 -5.04 -3.54
C LEU A 149 -16.39 -5.67 -2.22
N ASP A 150 -15.53 -5.66 -1.19
CA ASP A 150 -15.86 -6.15 0.14
C ASP A 150 -16.96 -5.32 0.81
N LEU A 151 -16.86 -3.98 0.79
CA LEU A 151 -17.91 -3.11 1.31
C LEU A 151 -19.25 -3.34 0.61
N LYS A 152 -19.25 -3.59 -0.70
CA LYS A 152 -20.47 -3.87 -1.47
C LYS A 152 -21.03 -5.27 -1.18
N ARG A 153 -20.15 -6.25 -1.00
CA ARG A 153 -20.53 -7.66 -0.85
C ARG A 153 -20.90 -7.97 0.60
N PHE A 154 -20.08 -7.58 1.56
CA PHE A 154 -20.14 -7.94 2.99
C PHE A 154 -20.56 -6.78 3.89
N GLY A 155 -20.91 -5.61 3.35
CA GLY A 155 -21.26 -4.43 4.15
C GLY A 155 -22.54 -4.54 4.99
N ASN A 156 -23.33 -5.61 4.85
CA ASN A 156 -24.48 -5.90 5.70
C ASN A 156 -24.11 -7.00 6.74
N PRO A 157 -23.85 -6.66 8.01
CA PRO A 157 -23.42 -7.63 9.02
C PRO A 157 -24.51 -8.63 9.42
N VAL A 158 -25.77 -8.41 9.01
CA VAL A 158 -26.88 -9.33 9.27
C VAL A 158 -26.94 -10.46 8.23
N GLU A 159 -26.32 -10.26 7.06
CA GLU A 159 -26.33 -11.23 5.97
C GLU A 159 -24.98 -11.92 5.83
N ILE A 160 -24.95 -13.23 6.09
CA ILE A 160 -23.80 -14.06 5.73
C ILE A 160 -23.77 -14.18 4.21
N ARG A 161 -22.71 -13.66 3.60
CA ARG A 161 -22.44 -13.77 2.16
C ARG A 161 -21.08 -14.44 1.97
N ALA A 162 -20.92 -15.12 0.85
CA ALA A 162 -19.69 -15.82 0.50
C ALA A 162 -19.34 -15.58 -0.97
N LEU A 163 -18.05 -15.73 -1.28
CA LEU A 163 -17.58 -15.87 -2.66
C LEU A 163 -18.10 -17.18 -3.22
N ARG A 164 -18.74 -17.14 -4.39
CA ARG A 164 -19.50 -18.29 -4.91
C ARG A 164 -18.65 -19.28 -5.68
N THR A 165 -17.51 -18.81 -6.19
CA THR A 165 -16.67 -19.60 -7.10
C THR A 165 -15.20 -19.44 -6.74
N ALA A 166 -14.39 -20.43 -7.11
CA ALA A 166 -12.94 -20.33 -6.99
C ALA A 166 -12.39 -19.12 -7.76
N ALA A 167 -12.98 -18.77 -8.91
CA ALA A 167 -12.58 -17.59 -9.67
C ALA A 167 -12.83 -16.28 -8.92
N GLU A 168 -13.93 -16.16 -8.16
CA GLU A 168 -14.17 -15.00 -7.30
C GLU A 168 -13.16 -14.93 -6.14
N LEU A 169 -12.76 -16.08 -5.59
CA LEU A 169 -11.71 -16.16 -4.57
C LEU A 169 -10.33 -15.81 -5.14
N ASP A 170 -10.02 -16.27 -6.35
CA ASP A 170 -8.77 -15.93 -7.04
C ASP A 170 -8.70 -14.43 -7.37
N GLU A 171 -9.81 -13.84 -7.85
CA GLU A 171 -9.89 -12.40 -8.06
C GLU A 171 -9.69 -11.63 -6.75
N TYR A 172 -10.39 -12.04 -5.69
CA TYR A 172 -10.28 -11.43 -4.38
C TYR A 172 -8.84 -11.46 -3.85
N THR A 173 -8.24 -12.64 -3.77
CA THR A 173 -6.87 -12.82 -3.27
C THR A 173 -5.84 -12.14 -4.16
N TYR A 174 -6.09 -12.04 -5.47
CA TYR A 174 -5.25 -11.23 -6.36
C TYR A 174 -5.31 -9.74 -6.00
N LEU A 175 -6.50 -9.17 -5.85
CA LEU A 175 -6.68 -7.73 -5.61
C LEU A 175 -5.97 -7.27 -4.32
N VAL A 176 -6.15 -8.03 -3.23
CA VAL A 176 -5.68 -7.61 -1.89
C VAL A 176 -4.27 -8.10 -1.54
N ALA A 177 -3.74 -9.12 -2.23
CA ALA A 177 -2.44 -9.69 -1.87
C ALA A 177 -1.57 -10.13 -3.07
N GLY A 178 -2.15 -10.69 -4.13
CA GLY A 178 -1.39 -11.06 -5.32
C GLY A 178 -0.73 -9.84 -6.01
N SER A 179 -1.48 -8.75 -6.12
CA SER A 179 -1.00 -7.45 -6.60
C SER A 179 0.18 -6.92 -5.77
N VAL A 180 0.16 -7.17 -4.46
CA VAL A 180 1.26 -6.83 -3.53
C VAL A 180 2.50 -7.66 -3.87
N GLY A 181 2.35 -8.94 -4.16
CA GLY A 181 3.45 -9.79 -4.61
C GLY A 181 4.09 -9.32 -5.93
N GLU A 182 3.28 -8.88 -6.88
CA GLU A 182 3.76 -8.26 -8.13
C GLU A 182 4.52 -6.96 -7.84
N PHE A 183 3.97 -6.09 -7.00
CA PHE A 183 4.59 -4.83 -6.56
C PHE A 183 5.99 -5.05 -5.96
N TRP A 184 6.11 -5.97 -5.00
CA TRP A 184 7.40 -6.32 -4.39
C TRP A 184 8.40 -6.81 -5.43
N THR A 185 7.94 -7.63 -6.36
CA THR A 185 8.79 -8.17 -7.43
C THR A 185 9.35 -7.06 -8.31
N ARG A 186 8.51 -6.13 -8.77
CA ARG A 186 8.94 -4.99 -9.59
C ARG A 186 9.98 -4.12 -8.89
N LEU A 187 9.74 -3.78 -7.62
CA LEU A 187 10.69 -3.00 -6.83
C LEU A 187 12.03 -3.72 -6.68
N CYS A 188 12.00 -5.03 -6.42
CA CYS A 188 13.22 -5.82 -6.28
C CYS A 188 14.02 -5.89 -7.58
N PHE A 189 13.39 -6.12 -8.73
CA PHE A 189 14.09 -6.07 -10.03
C PHE A 189 14.70 -4.69 -10.30
N ARG A 190 14.01 -3.62 -9.91
CA ARG A 190 14.49 -2.25 -10.12
C ARG A 190 15.68 -1.88 -9.25
N HIS A 191 15.63 -2.25 -7.97
CA HIS A 191 16.53 -1.70 -6.96
C HIS A 191 17.57 -2.69 -6.43
N VAL A 192 17.36 -3.99 -6.61
CA VAL A 192 18.24 -5.03 -6.08
C VAL A 192 19.03 -5.66 -7.22
N ARG A 193 20.35 -5.46 -7.20
CA ARG A 193 21.24 -6.07 -8.19
C ARG A 193 21.23 -7.59 -8.06
N ASN A 194 21.17 -8.29 -9.19
CA ASN A 194 21.13 -9.76 -9.26
C ASN A 194 20.02 -10.36 -8.37
N PHE A 195 18.84 -9.72 -8.35
CA PHE A 195 17.73 -10.11 -7.50
C PHE A 195 17.29 -11.58 -7.69
N ALA A 196 17.16 -12.03 -8.94
CA ALA A 196 16.67 -13.35 -9.27
C ALA A 196 17.44 -13.97 -10.44
N SER A 197 17.46 -15.30 -10.50
CA SER A 197 17.96 -16.07 -11.64
C SER A 197 16.92 -16.30 -12.72
N LEU A 198 15.63 -16.25 -12.36
CA LEU A 198 14.50 -16.33 -13.28
C LEU A 198 14.24 -14.98 -13.95
N SER A 199 13.52 -15.01 -15.07
CA SER A 199 13.09 -13.79 -15.74
C SER A 199 12.10 -12.98 -14.89
N GLU A 200 11.96 -11.69 -15.20
CA GLU A 200 11.02 -10.81 -14.50
C GLU A 200 9.58 -11.32 -14.63
N ASP A 201 9.16 -11.82 -15.79
CA ASP A 201 7.82 -12.35 -16.01
C ASP A 201 7.54 -13.60 -15.16
N GLU A 202 8.50 -14.53 -15.07
CA GLU A 202 8.38 -15.71 -14.22
C GLU A 202 8.29 -15.34 -12.74
N MET A 203 9.12 -14.39 -12.31
CA MET A 203 9.11 -13.89 -10.94
C MET A 203 7.83 -13.12 -10.62
N LEU A 204 7.26 -12.37 -11.55
CA LEU A 204 5.97 -11.70 -11.37
C LEU A 204 4.85 -12.73 -11.17
N ALA A 205 4.83 -13.79 -11.98
CA ALA A 205 3.88 -14.88 -11.83
C ALA A 205 4.05 -15.63 -10.50
N LEU A 206 5.29 -15.78 -10.01
CA LEU A 206 5.57 -16.35 -8.68
C LEU A 206 5.17 -15.42 -7.54
N GLY A 207 5.52 -14.14 -7.63
CA GLY A 207 5.16 -13.11 -6.66
C GLY A 207 3.65 -13.00 -6.48
N LYS A 208 2.90 -12.95 -7.59
CA LYS A 208 1.43 -13.01 -7.59
C LYS A 208 0.90 -14.21 -6.80
N ARG A 209 1.36 -15.42 -7.14
CA ARG A 209 0.92 -16.66 -6.47
C ARG A 209 1.31 -16.68 -4.99
N TYR A 210 2.49 -16.17 -4.65
CA TYR A 210 2.95 -16.09 -3.27
C TYR A 210 2.06 -15.16 -2.43
N GLY A 211 1.73 -13.98 -2.94
CA GLY A 211 0.79 -13.06 -2.29
C GLY A 211 -0.59 -13.68 -2.08
N MET A 212 -1.15 -14.29 -3.12
CA MET A 212 -2.45 -14.99 -3.03
C MET A 212 -2.41 -16.12 -1.98
N ALA A 213 -1.34 -16.92 -1.95
CA ALA A 213 -1.18 -18.00 -0.98
C ALA A 213 -1.13 -17.50 0.47
N LEU A 214 -0.42 -16.38 0.74
CA LEU A 214 -0.41 -15.77 2.06
C LEU A 214 -1.81 -15.31 2.50
N GLN A 215 -2.61 -14.76 1.58
CA GLN A 215 -3.98 -14.35 1.89
C GLN A 215 -4.88 -15.55 2.18
N LEU A 216 -4.74 -16.65 1.42
CA LEU A 216 -5.47 -17.89 1.71
C LEU A 216 -5.14 -18.45 3.09
N ILE A 217 -3.87 -18.36 3.52
CA ILE A 217 -3.47 -18.75 4.87
C ILE A 217 -4.13 -17.86 5.93
N ASN A 218 -4.18 -16.54 5.71
CA ASN A 218 -4.87 -15.62 6.63
C ASN A 218 -6.36 -15.96 6.73
N ILE A 219 -7.05 -16.15 5.60
CA ILE A 219 -8.47 -16.54 5.58
C ILE A 219 -8.71 -17.83 6.38
N LEU A 220 -7.85 -18.85 6.21
CA LEU A 220 -7.98 -20.12 6.95
C LEU A 220 -7.69 -19.96 8.44
N ARG A 221 -6.70 -19.14 8.80
CA ARG A 221 -6.34 -18.87 10.20
C ARG A 221 -7.47 -18.14 10.92
N ASP A 222 -8.11 -17.19 10.24
CA ASP A 222 -9.03 -16.23 10.86
C ASP A 222 -10.51 -16.66 10.73
N ALA A 223 -10.81 -17.76 10.02
CA ALA A 223 -12.16 -18.29 9.79
C ALA A 223 -13.01 -18.58 11.06
N GLY A 224 -12.41 -18.63 12.24
CA GLY A 224 -13.13 -18.80 13.51
C GLY A 224 -13.45 -17.48 14.24
N ALA A 225 -12.88 -16.37 13.79
CA ALA A 225 -13.01 -15.05 14.38
C ALA A 225 -13.75 -14.06 13.45
N ASP A 226 -13.65 -14.26 12.13
CA ASP A 226 -14.33 -13.51 11.06
C ASP A 226 -15.69 -14.12 10.69
#